data_AF-A0A0G1RHW0-F1
#
_entry.id   AF-A0A0G1RHW0-F1
#
_cell.length_a   1.000
_cell.length_b   1.000
_cell.length_c   1.000
_cell.angle_alpha   90.00
_cell.angle_beta   90.00
_cell.angle_gamma   90.00
#
_symmetry.space_group_name_H-M   'P 1'
#
loop_
_entity.id
_entity.type
_entity.pdbx_description
1 polymer ?
#
loop_
_entity_poly.entity_id
_entity_poly.type
_entity_poly.pdbx_seq_one_letter_code
_entity_poly.pdbx_strand_id
1 'polypeptide(L)' 'MNTKIRTTVYLPQELVEAVKLEALSRGMTLTGMVEEGLKEQIKSRRTKRRKLVLKTYDLGNPKYVFKRTDAYE' A
#
# COMPACT_ATOMS: atom_id res chain seq x y z
N MET A 1 11.86 17.58 11.55
CA MET A 1 12.74 18.07 10.47
C MET A 1 12.04 17.85 9.13
N ASN A 2 11.83 18.89 8.34
CA ASN A 2 11.13 18.80 7.06
C ASN A 2 12.18 18.54 5.94
N THR A 3 12.70 17.31 5.86
CA THR A 3 13.73 16.93 4.89
C THR A 3 13.10 16.69 3.52
N LYS A 4 12.77 17.78 2.81
CA LYS A 4 12.38 17.70 1.40
C LYS A 4 13.62 17.35 0.58
N ILE A 5 13.69 16.12 0.07
CA ILE A 5 14.73 15.67 -0.86
C ILE A 5 14.24 15.93 -2.28
N ARG A 6 15.06 16.61 -3.10
CA ARG A 6 14.80 16.76 -4.53
C ARG A 6 15.41 15.58 -5.26
N THR A 7 14.59 14.87 -6.02
CA THR A 7 15.01 13.69 -6.79
C THR A 7 14.61 13.88 -8.24
N THR A 8 15.52 13.52 -9.16
CA THR A 8 15.24 13.46 -10.60
C THR A 8 14.88 12.04 -10.98
N VAL A 9 13.87 11.87 -11.83
CA VAL A 9 13.40 10.58 -12.32
C VAL A 9 13.30 10.65 -13.84
N TYR A 10 13.82 9.63 -14.51
CA TYR A 10 13.66 9.48 -15.94
C TYR A 10 12.36 8.72 -16.23
N LEU A 11 11.48 9.35 -17.00
CA LEU A 11 10.19 8.77 -17.39
C LEU A 11 10.06 8.84 -18.93
N PRO A 12 9.33 7.89 -19.54
CA PRO A 12 8.99 7.96 -20.96
C PRO A 12 8.21 9.24 -21.26
N GLN A 13 8.50 9.88 -22.39
CA GLN A 13 7.88 11.14 -22.77
C GLN A 13 6.34 11.01 -22.87
N GLU A 14 5.86 9.97 -23.56
CA GLU A 14 4.42 9.72 -23.75
C GLU A 14 3.67 9.62 -22.41
N LEU A 15 4.29 8.98 -21.42
CA LEU A 15 3.72 8.84 -20.09
C LEU A 15 3.66 10.18 -19.36
N VAL A 16 4.68 11.02 -19.49
CA VAL A 16 4.68 12.36 -18.88
C VAL A 16 3.59 13.23 -19.51
N GLU A 17 3.37 13.14 -20.81
CA GLU A 17 2.31 13.88 -21.50
C GLU A 17 0.92 13.43 -21.04
N ALA A 18 0.66 12.12 -20.98
CA ALA A 18 -0.59 11.57 -20.47
C ALA A 18 -0.87 12.03 -19.03
N VAL A 19 0.13 11.94 -18.14
CA VAL A 19 -0.03 12.34 -16.74
C VAL A 19 -0.23 13.86 -16.60
N LYS A 20 0.38 14.69 -17.45
CA LYS A 20 0.12 16.14 -17.45
C LYS A 20 -1.33 16.46 -17.77
N LEU A 21 -1.92 15.78 -18.75
CA LEU A 21 -3.33 15.96 -19.11
C LEU A 21 -4.25 15.53 -17.96
N GLU A 22 -3.95 14.41 -17.32
CA GLU A 22 -4.71 13.90 -16.18
C GLU A 22 -4.53 14.78 -14.93
N ALA A 23 -3.34 15.33 -14.70
CA ALA A 23 -3.09 16.27 -13.62
C ALA A 23 -3.93 17.54 -13.80
N LEU A 24 -4.02 18.07 -15.02
CA LEU A 24 -4.85 19.22 -15.33
C LEU A 24 -6.35 18.94 -15.08
N SER A 25 -6.85 17.78 -15.52
CA SER A 25 -8.27 17.43 -15.33
C SER A 25 -8.66 17.27 -13.85
N ARG A 26 -7.71 16.86 -13.00
CA ARG A 26 -7.89 16.73 -11.55
C ARG A 26 -7.56 17.98 -10.74
N GLY A 27 -7.08 19.05 -11.39
CA GLY A 27 -6.59 20.25 -10.69
C GLY A 27 -5.35 20.01 -9.84
N MET A 28 -4.51 19.05 -10.23
CA MET A 28 -3.30 18.62 -9.52
C MET A 28 -2.03 19.01 -10.27
N THR A 29 -0.90 18.97 -9.57
CA THR A 29 0.42 19.13 -10.20
C THR A 29 1.00 17.77 -10.59
N LEU A 30 1.86 17.76 -11.61
CA LEU A 30 2.61 16.57 -12.01
C LEU A 30 3.38 15.96 -10.83
N THR A 31 3.99 16.80 -10.00
CA THR A 31 4.69 16.39 -8.78
C THR A 31 3.76 15.75 -7.75
N GLY A 32 2.54 16.27 -7.60
CA GLY A 32 1.52 15.70 -6.72
C GLY A 32 1.09 14.31 -7.17
N MET A 33 0.86 14.13 -8.47
CA MET A 33 0.52 12.81 -9.05
C MET A 33 1.64 11.78 -8.82
N VAL A 34 2.90 12.17 -9.02
CA VAL A 34 4.05 11.29 -8.76
C VAL A 34 4.14 10.93 -7.27
N GLU A 35 3.92 11.90 -6.38
CA GLU A 35 3.95 11.65 -4.93
C GLU A 35 2.84 10.69 -4.48
N GLU A 36 1.62 10.84 -5.01
CA GLU A 36 0.50 9.95 -4.72
C GLU A 36 0.76 8.52 -5.23
N GLY A 37 1.21 8.37 -6.48
CA GLY A 37 1.55 7.05 -7.03
C GLY A 37 2.63 6.33 -6.22
N LEU A 38 3.67 7.05 -5.77
CA LEU A 38 4.70 6.49 -4.89
C LEU A 38 4.13 6.07 -3.53
N LYS A 39 3.26 6.90 -2.93
CA LYS A 39 2.59 6.57 -1.66
C LYS A 39 1.72 5.32 -1.77
N GLU A 40 0.95 5.18 -2.84
CA GLU A 40 0.10 4.01 -3.09
C GLU A 40 0.93 2.73 -3.23
N GLN A 41 2.01 2.78 -4.01
CA GLN A 41 2.86 1.62 -4.24
C GLN A 41 3.58 1.16 -2.95
N ILE A 42 4.02 2.10 -2.10
CA ILE A 42 4.62 1.79 -0.80
C ILE A 42 3.56 1.22 0.17
N LYS A 43 2.35 1.79 0.23
CA LYS A 43 1.26 1.30 1.09
C LYS A 43 0.84 -0.12 0.71
N SER A 44 0.68 -0.41 -0.59
CA SER A 44 0.31 -1.74 -1.09
C SER A 44 1.31 -2.83 -0.69
N ARG A 45 2.62 -2.50 -0.63
CA ARG A 45 3.65 -3.42 -0.13
C ARG A 45 3.56 -3.69 1.38
N ARG A 46 3.05 -2.76 2.18
CA ARG A 46 2.99 -2.89 3.65
C ARG A 46 1.77 -3.65 4.16
N THR A 47 0.67 -3.72 3.42
CA THR A 47 -0.60 -4.30 3.90
C THR A 47 -0.70 -5.83 3.77
N LYS A 48 0.28 -6.54 3.20
CA LYS A 48 0.21 -8.00 3.02
C LYS A 48 0.88 -8.80 4.15
N ARG A 49 0.34 -8.71 5.37
CA ARG A 49 0.39 -9.81 6.36
C ARG A 49 -0.87 -9.80 7.23
N ARG A 50 -2.04 -10.04 6.63
CA ARG A 50 -3.18 -10.54 7.43
C ARG A 50 -2.78 -11.95 7.88
N LYS A 51 -2.48 -12.11 9.18
CA LYS A 51 -2.33 -13.45 9.77
C LYS A 51 -3.59 -14.24 9.40
N LEU A 52 -3.42 -15.32 8.67
CA LEU A 52 -4.50 -16.23 8.30
C LEU A 52 -4.96 -16.88 9.61
N VAL A 53 -5.98 -16.34 10.25
CA VAL A 53 -6.58 -16.93 11.46
C VAL A 53 -7.39 -18.12 10.97
N LEU A 54 -6.85 -19.32 11.16
CA LEU A 54 -7.50 -20.59 10.85
C LEU A 54 -8.61 -20.82 11.89
N LYS A 55 -9.74 -20.14 11.70
CA LYS A 55 -11.01 -20.30 12.46
C LYS A 55 -10.91 -20.03 13.97
N THR A 56 -11.65 -19.02 14.43
CA THR A 56 -11.97 -18.84 15.85
C THR A 56 -13.10 -19.77 16.23
N TYR A 57 -12.90 -20.64 17.23
CA TYR A 57 -13.94 -21.52 17.74
C TYR A 57 -14.49 -20.95 19.06
N ASP A 58 -15.82 -20.89 19.19
CA ASP A 58 -16.50 -20.45 20.42
C ASP A 58 -16.52 -21.60 21.43
N LEU A 59 -15.37 -21.88 22.03
CA LEU A 59 -15.17 -22.92 23.06
C LEU A 59 -15.12 -22.35 24.49
N GLY A 60 -15.58 -21.11 24.70
CA GLY A 60 -15.56 -20.40 25.98
C GLY A 60 -14.97 -18.99 25.88
N ASN A 61 -14.92 -18.28 27.00
CA ASN A 61 -14.39 -16.92 27.08
C ASN A 61 -13.01 -16.93 27.78
N PRO A 62 -11.89 -16.59 27.11
CA PRO A 62 -11.78 -16.06 25.74
C PRO A 62 -11.88 -17.12 24.64
N LYS A 63 -12.30 -16.69 23.43
CA LYS A 63 -12.44 -17.54 22.24
C LYS A 63 -11.11 -18.24 21.90
N TYR A 64 -11.15 -19.55 21.68
CA TYR A 64 -9.97 -20.34 21.35
C TYR A 64 -9.54 -20.10 19.89
N VAL A 65 -8.24 -19.84 19.70
CA VAL A 65 -7.62 -19.61 18.39
C VAL A 65 -6.74 -20.80 18.06
N PHE A 66 -7.18 -21.64 17.12
CA PHE A 66 -6.45 -22.84 16.71
C PHE A 66 -5.11 -22.44 16.07
N LYS A 67 -4.02 -22.99 16.61
CA LYS A 67 -2.65 -22.82 16.10
C LYS A 67 -2.21 -24.09 15.39
N ARG A 68 -1.26 -23.96 14.46
CA ARG A 68 -0.70 -25.12 13.73
C ARG A 68 -0.04 -26.16 14.63
N THR A 69 0.39 -25.76 15.83
CA THR A 69 0.93 -26.67 16.87
C THR A 69 -0.10 -27.69 17.31
N ASP A 70 -1.38 -27.30 17.33
CA ASP A 70 -2.48 -28.09 17.89
C ASP A 70 -2.96 -29.18 16.90
N ALA A 71 -2.43 -29.20 15.66
CA ALA A 71 -2.79 -30.17 14.63
C ALA A 71 -1.92 -31.44 14.64
N TYR A 72 -0.85 -31.45 15.44
CA TYR A 72 0.13 -32.55 15.51
C TYR A 72 0.23 -33.19 16.91
N GLU A 73 -0.64 -32.78 17.84
CA GLU A 73 -0.92 -33.52 19.09
C GLU A 73 -2.05 -34.52 18.85
#